data_AF-A0A6C0BWY3-F1
#
_entry.id   AF-A0A6C0BWY3-F1
#
_cell.length_a   1.000
_cell.length_b   1.000
_cell.length_c   1.000
_cell.angle_alpha   90.00
_cell.angle_beta   90.00
_cell.angle_gamma   90.00
#
_symmetry.space_group_name_H-M   'P 1'
#
loop_
_entity.id
_entity.type
_entity.pdbx_description
1 polymer ?
#
loop_
_entity_poly.entity_id
_entity_poly.type
_entity_poly.pdbx_seq_one_letter_code
_entity_poly.pdbx_strand_id
1 'polypeptide(L)'
;MKTIHLEKPKERMMAAKADEVEIPYISQVEMANKIYMGELTGNLKKTASRLHAKLNSYKTQDKKKDRFEECEFITDEQLYEKLVISKLKCNYCRKEVKLVYYYVRDGSQWTLDRLDNDIGHSSDNTVICCLKCNLQRRVTDANKFSFTKQLILNKGF
;
A
#
# COMPACT_ATOMS: atom_id res chain seq x y z
N MET A 1 -0.58 -33.65 -20.50
CA MET A 1 -0.62 -32.81 -19.28
C MET A 1 -1.75 -31.81 -19.42
N LYS A 2 -2.77 -31.86 -18.55
CA LYS A 2 -3.88 -30.90 -18.58
C LYS A 2 -3.40 -29.57 -17.99
N THR A 3 -3.40 -28.52 -18.79
CA THR A 3 -3.10 -27.15 -18.36
C THR A 3 -4.22 -26.68 -17.45
N ILE A 4 -3.98 -26.73 -16.13
CA ILE A 4 -4.91 -26.22 -15.12
C ILE A 4 -4.93 -24.69 -15.30
N HIS A 5 -5.97 -24.19 -15.97
CA HIS A 5 -6.26 -22.76 -15.99
C HIS A 5 -6.74 -22.39 -14.59
N LEU A 6 -5.82 -21.87 -13.76
CA LEU A 6 -6.20 -21.18 -12.54
C LEU A 6 -7.04 -19.97 -12.97
N GLU A 7 -8.35 -20.05 -12.79
CA GLU A 7 -9.22 -18.88 -12.96
C GLU A 7 -8.66 -17.73 -12.12
N LYS A 8 -8.46 -16.57 -12.76
CA LYS A 8 -8.11 -15.36 -12.01
C LYS A 8 -9.21 -15.15 -10.95
N PRO A 9 -8.86 -14.92 -9.68
CA PRO A 9 -9.86 -14.70 -8.64
C PRO A 9 -10.79 -13.55 -9.07
N LYS A 10 -12.10 -13.80 -9.07
CA LYS A 10 -13.11 -12.77 -9.37
C LYS A 10 -12.82 -11.50 -8.58
N GLU A 11 -12.63 -10.39 -9.27
CA GLU A 11 -12.42 -9.07 -8.68
C GLU A 11 -13.65 -8.73 -7.82
N ARG A 12 -13.52 -8.87 -6.50
CA ARG A 12 -14.56 -8.43 -5.57
C ARG A 12 -14.47 -6.92 -5.43
N MET A 13 -15.55 -6.22 -5.73
CA MET A 13 -15.64 -4.77 -5.53
C MET A 13 -15.77 -4.47 -4.03
N MET A 14 -15.12 -3.41 -3.55
CA MET A 14 -15.30 -2.92 -2.19
C MET A 14 -16.65 -2.23 -1.98
N ALA A 15 -17.38 -1.88 -3.05
CA ALA A 15 -18.71 -1.28 -3.01
C ALA A 15 -19.57 -1.73 -4.22
N ALA A 16 -20.87 -1.89 -4.02
CA ALA A 16 -21.83 -2.14 -5.09
C ALA A 16 -22.11 -0.82 -5.85
N LYS A 17 -21.97 -0.87 -7.18
CA LYS A 17 -22.18 0.16 -8.21
C LYS A 17 -22.81 1.50 -7.77
N ALA A 18 -22.06 2.59 -7.98
CA ALA A 18 -22.58 3.90 -8.37
C ALA A 18 -21.41 4.71 -8.98
N ASP A 19 -21.55 5.10 -10.25
CA ASP A 19 -20.70 6.00 -11.06
C ASP A 19 -19.21 6.04 -10.66
N GLU A 20 -18.45 5.10 -11.22
CA GLU A 20 -17.00 4.91 -11.04
C GLU A 20 -16.19 6.06 -11.66
N VAL A 21 -16.23 7.24 -11.04
CA VAL A 21 -15.26 8.30 -11.36
C VAL A 21 -13.99 8.00 -10.58
N GLU A 22 -12.96 7.54 -11.30
CA GLU A 22 -11.62 7.39 -10.72
C GLU A 22 -11.15 8.74 -10.16
N ILE A 23 -10.87 8.76 -8.85
CA ILE A 23 -10.41 9.98 -8.18
C ILE A 23 -9.01 10.31 -8.72
N PRO A 24 -8.80 11.51 -9.31
CA PRO A 24 -7.50 11.89 -9.85
C PRO A 24 -6.39 11.80 -8.80
N TYR A 25 -5.18 11.44 -9.23
CA TYR A 25 -4.02 11.29 -8.34
C TYR A 25 -3.79 12.53 -7.46
N ILE A 26 -3.84 13.73 -8.03
CA ILE A 26 -3.67 14.99 -7.28
C ILE A 26 -4.70 15.11 -6.16
N SER A 27 -5.97 14.82 -6.45
CA SER A 27 -7.04 14.85 -5.44
C SER A 27 -6.80 13.81 -4.33
N GLN A 28 -6.25 12.63 -4.66
CA GLN A 28 -5.89 11.64 -3.63
C GLN A 28 -4.72 12.10 -2.75
N VAL A 29 -3.73 12.80 -3.33
CA VAL A 29 -2.63 13.42 -2.57
C VAL A 29 -3.17 14.49 -1.63
N GLU A 30 -4.07 15.35 -2.10
CA GLU A 30 -4.75 16.35 -1.25
C GLU A 30 -5.53 15.68 -0.11
N MET A 31 -6.22 14.58 -0.38
CA MET A 31 -6.91 13.80 0.67
C MET A 31 -5.94 13.28 1.72
N ALA A 32 -4.78 12.75 1.33
CA ALA A 32 -3.76 12.27 2.27
C ALA A 32 -3.24 13.43 3.16
N ASN A 33 -2.98 14.59 2.57
CA ASN A 33 -2.54 15.78 3.31
C ASN A 33 -3.61 16.23 4.32
N LYS A 34 -4.88 16.32 3.90
CA LYS A 34 -5.99 16.72 4.78
C LYS A 34 -6.19 15.75 5.94
N ILE A 35 -6.12 14.45 5.69
CA ILE A 35 -6.18 13.42 6.74
C ILE A 35 -5.04 13.59 7.74
N TYR A 36 -3.81 13.80 7.27
CA TYR A 36 -2.65 14.05 8.12
C TYR A 36 -2.81 15.34 8.96
N MET A 37 -3.42 16.39 8.40
CA MET A 37 -3.74 17.63 9.12
C MET A 37 -4.92 17.49 10.10
N GLY A 38 -5.52 16.29 10.24
CA GLY A 38 -6.62 16.04 11.17
C GLY A 38 -8.01 16.37 10.63
N GLU A 39 -8.16 16.67 9.34
CA GLU A 39 -9.48 16.91 8.72
C GLU A 39 -10.23 15.59 8.51
N LEU A 40 -10.96 15.14 9.54
CA LEU A 40 -11.67 13.85 9.56
C LEU A 40 -13.19 14.02 9.41
N THR A 41 -13.63 14.65 8.32
CA THR A 41 -15.06 14.85 8.00
C THR A 41 -15.47 14.10 6.71
N GLY A 42 -16.76 13.81 6.57
CA GLY A 42 -17.34 13.23 5.35
C GLY A 42 -16.56 12.04 4.77
N ASN A 43 -16.11 12.17 3.52
CA ASN A 43 -15.36 11.12 2.82
C ASN A 43 -13.92 10.94 3.36
N LEU A 44 -13.31 11.98 3.93
CA LEU A 44 -11.98 11.86 4.55
C LEU A 44 -12.03 10.95 5.78
N LYS A 45 -13.06 11.11 6.62
CA LYS A 45 -13.32 10.22 7.76
C LYS A 45 -13.46 8.75 7.32
N LYS A 46 -14.25 8.50 6.27
CA LYS A 46 -14.44 7.15 5.72
C LYS A 46 -13.13 6.57 5.20
N THR A 47 -12.31 7.38 4.53
CA THR A 47 -10.99 6.97 4.05
C THR A 47 -10.07 6.64 5.22
N ALA A 48 -9.95 7.52 6.23
CA ALA A 48 -9.15 7.28 7.43
C ALA A 48 -9.56 5.97 8.15
N SER A 49 -10.87 5.71 8.31
CA SER A 49 -11.34 4.45 8.88
C SER A 49 -10.94 3.22 8.05
N ARG A 50 -10.90 3.32 6.72
CA ARG A 50 -10.41 2.23 5.84
C ARG A 50 -8.89 2.05 5.97
N LEU A 51 -8.14 3.14 6.14
CA LEU A 51 -6.70 3.07 6.40
C LEU A 51 -6.44 2.32 7.71
N HIS A 52 -7.12 2.72 8.79
CA HIS A 52 -7.04 2.06 10.10
C HIS A 52 -7.41 0.58 10.04
N ALA A 53 -8.50 0.23 9.34
CA ALA A 53 -8.90 -1.17 9.15
C ALA A 53 -7.82 -1.99 8.43
N LYS A 54 -7.16 -1.41 7.43
CA LYS A 54 -6.05 -2.06 6.72
C LYS A 54 -4.81 -2.17 7.60
N LEU A 55 -4.50 -1.16 8.41
CA LEU A 55 -3.42 -1.18 9.40
C LEU A 55 -3.59 -2.34 10.39
N ASN A 56 -4.81 -2.51 10.93
CA ASN A 56 -5.15 -3.65 11.80
C ASN A 56 -5.01 -5.02 11.11
N SER A 57 -5.19 -5.07 9.79
CA SER A 57 -4.93 -6.30 9.03
C SER A 57 -3.44 -6.68 9.02
N TYR A 58 -2.53 -5.70 9.01
CA TYR A 58 -1.08 -5.94 9.15
C TYR A 58 -0.73 -6.36 10.58
N LYS A 59 -1.32 -5.69 11.59
CA LYS A 59 -1.21 -6.09 13.01
C LYS A 59 -1.57 -7.57 13.22
N THR A 60 -2.68 -8.00 12.63
CA THR A 60 -3.15 -9.39 12.70
C THR A 60 -2.19 -10.36 12.01
N GLN A 61 -1.59 -9.96 10.88
CA GLN A 61 -0.60 -10.77 10.17
C GLN A 61 0.67 -10.96 11.00
N ASP A 62 1.18 -9.90 11.62
CA ASP A 62 2.38 -9.97 12.44
C ASP A 62 2.15 -10.83 13.69
N LYS A 63 0.99 -10.69 14.35
CA LYS A 63 0.61 -11.58 15.47
C LYS A 63 0.57 -13.05 15.05
N LYS A 64 0.00 -13.36 13.88
CA LYS A 64 -0.06 -14.73 13.34
C LYS A 64 1.31 -15.29 12.95
N LYS A 65 2.30 -14.43 12.75
CA LYS A 65 3.65 -14.78 12.32
C LYS A 65 4.69 -14.61 13.42
N ASP A 66 4.25 -14.30 14.64
CA ASP A 66 5.09 -14.07 15.82
C ASP A 66 6.13 -12.96 15.60
N ARG A 67 5.66 -11.82 15.06
CA ARG A 67 6.48 -10.64 14.73
C ARG A 67 5.88 -9.34 15.26
N PHE A 68 4.88 -9.43 16.13
CA PHE A 68 4.16 -8.27 16.61
C PHE A 68 4.76 -7.79 17.93
N GLU A 69 5.31 -6.58 17.91
CA GLU A 69 5.74 -5.87 19.11
C GLU A 69 4.87 -4.64 19.31
N GLU A 70 4.18 -4.56 20.45
CA GLU A 70 3.13 -3.55 20.68
C GLU A 70 3.68 -2.13 20.72
N CYS A 71 4.83 -1.94 21.37
CA CYS A 71 5.47 -0.63 21.50
C CYS A 71 6.13 -0.15 20.21
N GLU A 72 6.36 -1.05 19.24
CA GLU A 72 7.02 -0.71 17.98
C GLU A 72 6.04 -0.65 16.79
N PHE A 73 4.83 -1.16 16.96
CA PHE A 73 3.86 -1.22 15.88
C PHE A 73 3.47 0.19 15.41
N ILE A 74 3.48 0.38 14.10
CA ILE A 74 3.18 1.68 13.47
C ILE A 74 1.78 2.21 13.86
N THR A 75 1.71 3.49 14.23
CA THR A 75 0.44 4.17 14.58
C THR A 75 -0.28 4.71 13.34
N ASP A 76 -1.55 5.13 13.50
CA ASP A 76 -2.29 5.80 12.42
C ASP A 76 -1.60 7.11 11.99
N GLU A 77 -1.09 7.89 12.93
CA GLU A 77 -0.39 9.16 12.65
C GLU A 77 0.86 8.92 11.80
N GLN A 78 1.67 7.92 12.17
CA GLN A 78 2.86 7.54 11.42
C GLN A 78 2.52 6.99 10.02
N LEU A 79 1.41 6.25 9.90
CA LEU A 79 0.90 5.82 8.59
C LEU A 79 0.50 7.02 7.72
N TYR A 80 -0.22 8.00 8.28
CA TYR A 80 -0.65 9.19 7.54
C TYR A 80 0.56 10.03 7.10
N GLU A 81 1.53 10.21 8.00
CA GLU A 81 2.80 10.87 7.69
C GLU A 81 3.51 10.18 6.51
N LYS A 82 3.64 8.85 6.54
CA LYS A 82 4.26 8.09 5.44
C LYS A 82 3.52 8.24 4.11
N LEU A 83 2.18 8.27 4.13
CA LEU A 83 1.38 8.50 2.92
C LEU A 83 1.68 9.88 2.32
N VAL A 84 1.80 10.92 3.16
CA VAL A 84 2.15 12.29 2.75
C VAL A 84 3.59 12.37 2.24
N ILE A 85 4.57 11.88 3.00
CA ILE A 85 6.00 11.93 2.64
C ILE A 85 6.26 11.18 1.33
N SER A 86 5.60 10.03 1.12
CA SER A 86 5.72 9.28 -0.13
C SER A 86 5.10 10.00 -1.33
N LYS A 87 4.29 11.04 -1.10
CA LYS A 87 3.47 11.72 -2.12
C LYS A 87 2.60 10.73 -2.89
N LEU A 88 2.14 9.67 -2.22
CA LEU A 88 1.49 8.53 -2.85
C LEU A 88 2.27 7.99 -4.07
N LYS A 89 3.60 7.86 -3.95
CA LYS A 89 4.43 7.16 -4.93
C LYS A 89 5.00 5.89 -4.32
N CYS A 90 5.02 4.83 -5.10
CA CYS A 90 5.57 3.55 -4.70
C CYS A 90 7.07 3.67 -4.43
N ASN A 91 7.53 3.22 -3.26
CA ASN A 91 8.97 3.22 -2.91
C ASN A 91 9.84 2.47 -3.94
N TYR A 92 9.30 1.43 -4.58
CA TYR A 92 10.04 0.59 -5.50
C TYR A 92 9.97 1.05 -6.96
N CYS A 93 8.78 1.13 -7.55
CA CYS A 93 8.65 1.45 -8.97
C CYS A 93 8.41 2.93 -9.28
N ARG A 94 8.33 3.79 -8.25
CA ARG A 94 8.07 5.24 -8.33
C ARG A 94 6.77 5.67 -9.00
N LYS A 95 5.93 4.73 -9.43
CA LYS A 95 4.58 4.97 -9.95
C LYS A 95 3.63 5.40 -8.83
N GLU A 96 2.58 6.09 -9.22
CA GLU A 96 1.49 6.52 -8.33
C GLU A 96 0.84 5.31 -7.64
N VAL A 97 0.49 5.51 -6.37
CA VAL A 97 -0.33 4.57 -5.60
C VAL A 97 -1.69 5.19 -5.32
N LYS A 98 -2.72 4.34 -5.34
CA LYS A 98 -4.09 4.72 -5.03
C LYS A 98 -4.32 4.64 -3.53
N LEU A 99 -4.65 5.77 -2.92
CA LEU A 99 -5.17 5.85 -1.56
C LEU A 99 -6.59 5.25 -1.49
N VAL A 100 -7.43 5.60 -2.47
CA VAL A 100 -8.80 5.11 -2.63
C VAL A 100 -8.88 4.25 -3.90
N TYR A 101 -9.40 3.04 -3.76
CA TYR A 101 -9.46 2.03 -4.82
C TYR A 101 -10.76 1.22 -4.71
N TYR A 102 -11.30 0.79 -5.86
CA TYR A 102 -12.60 0.10 -5.93
C TYR A 102 -12.46 -1.41 -5.93
N TYR A 103 -11.46 -1.93 -6.63
CA TYR A 103 -11.24 -3.36 -6.77
C TYR A 103 -10.32 -3.88 -5.68
N VAL A 104 -10.76 -4.96 -5.03
CA VAL A 104 -9.88 -5.73 -4.15
C VAL A 104 -8.70 -6.23 -4.97
N ARG A 105 -7.48 -6.03 -4.45
CA ARG A 105 -6.22 -6.38 -5.12
C ARG A 105 -5.88 -5.55 -6.37
N ASP A 106 -6.41 -4.33 -6.50
CA ASP A 106 -5.86 -3.36 -7.46
C ASP A 106 -4.34 -3.27 -7.25
N GLY A 107 -3.55 -3.57 -8.29
CA GLY A 107 -2.10 -3.58 -8.20
C GLY A 107 -1.49 -2.22 -7.83
N SER A 108 -2.23 -1.13 -8.06
CA SER A 108 -1.84 0.24 -7.73
C SER A 108 -2.31 0.67 -6.35
N GLN A 109 -3.13 -0.12 -5.63
CA GLN A 109 -3.53 0.24 -4.27
C GLN A 109 -2.29 0.40 -3.37
N TRP A 110 -2.33 1.39 -2.47
CA TRP A 110 -1.30 1.54 -1.45
C TRP A 110 -1.21 0.30 -0.56
N THR A 111 -0.01 -0.03 -0.14
CA THR A 111 0.26 -1.06 0.88
C THR A 111 1.41 -0.60 1.75
N LEU A 112 1.49 -1.17 2.94
CA LEU A 112 2.64 -1.07 3.82
C LEU A 112 3.50 -2.32 3.60
N ASP A 113 4.72 -2.16 3.10
CA ASP A 113 5.66 -3.27 2.92
C ASP A 113 6.81 -3.15 3.92
N ARG A 114 7.25 -4.30 4.41
CA ARG A 114 8.34 -4.40 5.37
C ARG A 114 9.68 -4.32 4.64
N LEU A 115 10.64 -3.61 5.20
CA LEU A 115 12.00 -3.55 4.65
C LEU A 115 12.74 -4.84 4.98
N ASP A 116 12.76 -5.18 6.26
CA ASP A 116 13.15 -6.49 6.78
C ASP A 116 11.91 -7.37 6.96
N ASN A 117 11.93 -8.55 6.33
CA ASN A 117 10.81 -9.48 6.40
C ASN A 117 10.68 -10.20 7.72
N ASP A 118 11.70 -10.19 8.58
CA ASP A 118 11.69 -10.89 9.86
C ASP A 118 11.22 -9.98 11.01
N ILE A 119 11.21 -8.66 10.79
CA ILE A 119 10.71 -7.66 11.73
C ILE A 119 9.23 -7.32 11.40
N GLY A 120 8.43 -6.99 12.42
CA GLY A 120 7.04 -6.55 12.27
C GLY A 120 6.87 -5.20 11.55
N HIS A 121 5.62 -4.75 11.41
CA HIS A 121 5.31 -3.44 10.84
C HIS A 121 5.51 -2.34 11.88
N SER A 122 6.72 -1.75 11.90
CA SER A 122 7.03 -0.50 12.61
C SER A 122 7.13 0.68 11.66
N SER A 123 7.20 1.91 12.19
CA SER A 123 7.47 3.07 11.34
C SER A 123 8.80 2.89 10.60
N ASP A 124 9.86 2.49 11.27
CA ASP A 124 11.19 2.43 10.65
C ASP A 124 11.36 1.22 9.70
N ASN A 125 10.67 0.11 9.97
CA ASN A 125 10.74 -1.08 9.14
C ASN A 125 9.74 -1.07 7.97
N THR A 126 9.04 0.02 7.69
CA THR A 126 8.02 0.02 6.64
C THR A 126 8.03 1.19 5.66
N VAL A 127 7.63 0.89 4.43
CA VAL A 127 7.50 1.85 3.33
C VAL A 127 6.16 1.73 2.61
N ILE A 128 5.67 2.86 2.09
CA ILE A 128 4.53 2.88 1.19
C ILE A 128 4.95 2.34 -0.18
N CYS A 129 4.25 1.31 -0.66
CA CYS A 129 4.42 0.83 -2.03
C CYS A 129 3.11 0.34 -2.64
N CYS A 130 3.07 0.20 -3.97
CA CYS A 130 1.92 -0.39 -4.63
C CYS A 130 1.86 -1.90 -4.33
N LEU A 131 0.64 -2.45 -4.22
CA LEU A 131 0.44 -3.88 -3.98
C LEU A 131 1.20 -4.76 -4.97
N LYS A 132 1.24 -4.38 -6.25
CA LYS A 132 1.97 -5.14 -7.27
C LYS A 132 3.44 -5.31 -6.91
N CYS A 133 4.09 -4.25 -6.42
CA CYS A 133 5.49 -4.34 -6.02
C CYS A 133 5.65 -5.16 -4.74
N ASN A 134 4.81 -4.96 -3.73
CA ASN A 134 4.83 -5.74 -2.48
C ASN A 134 4.75 -7.26 -2.77
N LEU A 135 3.76 -7.67 -3.59
CA LEU A 135 3.56 -9.07 -3.98
C LEU A 135 4.69 -9.64 -4.87
N GLN A 136 5.45 -8.78 -5.56
CA GLN A 136 6.60 -9.17 -6.37
C GLN A 136 7.88 -9.25 -5.54
N ARG A 137 8.09 -8.33 -4.58
CA ARG A 137 9.25 -8.36 -3.69
C ARG A 137 9.25 -9.64 -2.87
N ARG A 138 8.13 -9.95 -2.22
CA ARG A 138 7.99 -11.11 -1.32
C ARG A 138 9.13 -11.15 -0.30
N VAL A 139 9.99 -12.17 -0.39
CA VAL A 139 11.14 -12.40 0.48
C VAL A 139 12.43 -11.75 -0.04
N THR A 140 12.40 -11.14 -1.22
CA THR A 140 13.57 -10.46 -1.81
C THR A 140 13.95 -9.26 -0.96
N ASP A 141 15.25 -9.10 -0.71
CA ASP A 141 15.80 -7.93 -0.05
C ASP A 141 15.26 -6.62 -0.68
N ALA A 142 14.83 -5.69 0.16
CA ALA A 142 14.18 -4.46 -0.27
C ALA A 142 15.09 -3.59 -1.14
N ASN A 143 16.38 -3.52 -0.83
CA ASN A 143 17.34 -2.71 -1.58
C ASN A 143 17.63 -3.30 -2.96
N LYS A 144 17.89 -4.61 -3.04
CA LYS A 144 18.05 -5.32 -4.32
C LYS A 144 16.81 -5.17 -5.20
N PHE A 145 15.62 -5.37 -4.62
CA PHE A 145 14.37 -5.23 -5.36
C PHE A 145 14.18 -3.79 -5.85
N SER A 146 14.38 -2.79 -4.98
CA SER A 146 14.31 -1.37 -5.32
C SER A 146 15.24 -1.01 -6.48
N PHE A 147 16.50 -1.44 -6.42
CA PHE A 147 17.49 -1.23 -7.47
C PHE A 147 17.00 -1.75 -8.83
N THR A 148 16.50 -2.99 -8.87
CA THR A 148 15.99 -3.57 -10.13
C THR A 148 14.76 -2.86 -10.69
N LYS A 149 13.90 -2.31 -9.82
CA LYS A 149 12.69 -1.59 -10.24
C LYS A 149 12.95 -0.18 -10.76
N GLN A 150 14.08 0.41 -10.39
CA GLN A 150 14.45 1.79 -10.74
C GLN A 150 15.54 1.86 -11.80
N LEU A 151 15.99 0.71 -12.30
CA LEU A 151 17.02 0.61 -13.31
C LEU A 151 16.48 1.12 -14.66
N ILE A 152 17.08 2.19 -15.17
CA ILE A 152 16.81 2.74 -16.50
C ILE A 152 17.88 2.19 -17.45
N LEU A 153 17.49 1.28 -18.34
CA LEU A 153 18.36 0.79 -19.38
C LEU A 153 18.32 1.76 -20.57
N ASN A 154 19.32 2.62 -20.66
CA ASN A 154 19.58 3.34 -21.90
C ASN A 154 20.21 2.34 -22.87
N LYS A 155 19.44 1.89 -23.87
CA LYS A 155 20.03 1.16 -24.99
C LYS A 155 20.88 2.16 -25.78
N GLY A 156 22.19 2.11 -25.57
CA GLY A 156 23.14 2.85 -26.40
C GLY A 156 22.97 2.43 -27.86
N PHE A 157 22.94 3.42 -28.75
CA PHE A 157 23.01 3.24 -30.20
C PHE A 157 24.40 2.76 -30.61
#